data_AF-A0A8W8LJK2-F1
#
_entry.id   AF-A0A8W8LJK2-F1
#
_cell.length_a   1.000
_cell.length_b   1.000
_cell.length_c   1.000
_cell.angle_alpha   90.00
_cell.angle_beta   90.00
_cell.angle_gamma   90.00
#
_symmetry.space_group_name_H-M   'P 1'
#
loop_
_entity.id
_entity.type
_entity.pdbx_description
1 polymer ?
#
loop_
_entity_poly.entity_id
_entity_poly.type
_entity_poly.pdbx_seq_one_letter_code
_entity_poly.pdbx_strand_id
1 'polypeptide(L)'
;MYEQNQTCVNNCDVVRFKDHCYNSCPQVAKYVYNGICIESCPSNASKVDEQHHDLYRRLVCTDKCPDDKFIYGTNCVSNCPNPNTALHRGECIQCSQIGLYEENKTCVNNCSVVRFKDHCYNSCPKDAKYVYNGICFASCPPNASKVDEQHSEQLNILVCIKTCPSDKFLFGNHCVHSCPDSKRLPIQSKCMACHEVGKYDDGSKCVDECPDLRNEYRCVSKYCPQNLKIFNKTCVPDCPAMAPFVSDITSGYLSQFECVESFSINVVFGVRVLCHYIKMRLDKKQRIVRSENACFTEEVNLLEIIET
;
A
#
# COMPACT_ATOMS: atom_id res chain seq x y z
N MET A 1 -4.68 24.52 -72.93
CA MET A 1 -3.55 25.41 -72.57
C MET A 1 -3.87 26.02 -71.22
N TYR A 2 -2.90 26.04 -70.32
CA TYR A 2 -3.03 26.57 -68.96
C TYR A 2 -2.06 27.73 -68.77
N GLU A 3 -2.44 28.73 -67.99
CA GLU A 3 -1.56 29.85 -67.68
C GLU A 3 -0.61 29.49 -66.52
N GLN A 4 0.70 29.61 -66.77
CA GLN A 4 1.77 29.47 -65.77
C GLN A 4 2.82 30.55 -66.03
N ASN A 5 3.07 31.43 -65.05
CA ASN A 5 4.02 32.55 -65.17
C ASN A 5 3.85 33.38 -66.48
N GLN A 6 2.60 33.74 -66.81
CA GLN A 6 2.24 34.49 -68.04
C GLN A 6 2.54 33.77 -69.37
N THR A 7 2.85 32.47 -69.31
CA THR A 7 3.02 31.63 -70.50
C THR A 7 1.96 30.54 -70.53
N CYS A 8 1.53 30.16 -71.73
CA CYS A 8 0.58 29.07 -71.91
C CYS A 8 1.34 27.74 -72.02
N VAL A 9 1.10 26.84 -71.09
CA VAL A 9 1.68 25.50 -71.06
C VAL A 9 0.64 24.43 -71.41
N ASN A 10 1.10 23.29 -71.93
CA ASN A 10 0.22 22.15 -72.23
C ASN A 10 -0.11 21.32 -70.99
N ASN A 11 0.82 21.26 -70.03
CA ASN A 11 0.66 20.62 -68.72
C ASN A 11 1.26 21.52 -67.64
N CYS A 12 0.67 21.51 -66.45
CA CYS A 12 1.23 22.18 -65.29
C CYS A 12 2.31 21.31 -64.64
N ASP A 13 3.39 21.94 -64.17
CA ASP A 13 4.48 21.22 -63.48
C ASP A 13 4.05 20.64 -62.13
N VAL A 14 3.07 21.30 -61.48
CA VAL A 14 2.70 21.05 -60.08
C VAL A 14 1.24 20.60 -59.95
N VAL A 15 0.30 21.53 -59.98
CA VAL A 15 -1.14 21.24 -59.92
C VAL A 15 -1.92 22.24 -60.76
N ARG A 16 -3.11 21.84 -61.20
CA ARG A 16 -4.03 22.68 -61.95
C ARG A 16 -5.30 22.97 -61.16
N PHE A 17 -5.78 24.21 -61.20
CA PHE A 17 -7.11 24.57 -60.76
C PHE A 17 -7.76 25.49 -61.80
N LYS A 18 -8.91 25.07 -62.35
CA LYS A 18 -9.52 25.72 -63.52
C LYS A 18 -8.52 25.79 -64.69
N ASP A 19 -8.31 26.98 -65.25
CA ASP A 19 -7.42 27.20 -66.41
C ASP A 19 -6.03 27.70 -66.01
N HIS A 20 -5.65 27.62 -64.73
CA HIS A 20 -4.39 28.16 -64.20
C HIS A 20 -3.57 27.06 -63.51
N CYS A 21 -2.25 27.16 -63.62
CA CYS A 21 -1.31 26.34 -62.88
C CYS A 21 -0.93 27.02 -61.56
N TYR A 22 -0.88 26.25 -60.48
CA TYR A 22 -0.50 26.73 -59.15
C TYR A 22 0.63 25.88 -58.58
N ASN A 23 1.44 26.48 -57.71
CA ASN A 23 2.46 25.75 -56.93
C ASN A 23 1.85 24.99 -55.74
N SER A 24 0.64 25.38 -55.32
CA SER A 24 -0.14 24.74 -54.26
C SER A 24 -1.64 24.97 -54.50
N CYS A 25 -2.47 24.01 -54.13
CA CYS A 25 -3.91 24.18 -54.29
C CYS A 25 -4.46 25.32 -53.40
N PRO A 26 -5.43 26.10 -53.90
CA PRO A 26 -6.10 27.14 -53.12
C PRO A 26 -6.98 26.52 -52.03
N GLN A 27 -7.27 27.28 -50.96
CA GLN A 27 -8.05 26.77 -49.81
C GLN A 27 -9.44 26.25 -50.19
N VAL A 28 -10.07 26.85 -51.22
CA VAL A 28 -11.38 26.40 -51.73
C VAL A 28 -11.32 25.01 -52.37
N ALA A 29 -10.17 24.60 -52.89
CA ALA A 29 -9.98 23.32 -53.58
C ALA A 29 -8.69 22.64 -53.11
N LYS A 30 -8.55 22.48 -51.79
CA LYS A 30 -7.29 22.14 -51.12
C LYS A 30 -6.74 20.75 -51.42
N TYR A 31 -7.52 19.83 -51.99
CA TYR A 31 -7.10 18.46 -52.25
C TYR A 31 -6.60 18.28 -53.69
N VAL A 32 -5.63 17.41 -53.89
CA VAL A 32 -5.08 17.06 -55.21
C VAL A 32 -5.58 15.68 -55.62
N TYR A 33 -6.17 15.56 -56.79
CA TYR A 33 -6.54 14.27 -57.39
C TYR A 33 -6.17 14.27 -58.87
N ASN A 34 -5.32 13.32 -59.29
CA ASN A 34 -4.80 13.23 -60.66
C ASN A 34 -4.23 14.57 -61.19
N GLY A 35 -3.49 15.30 -60.34
CA GLY A 35 -2.87 16.59 -60.69
C GLY A 35 -3.83 17.80 -60.71
N ILE A 36 -5.10 17.62 -60.34
CA ILE A 36 -6.13 18.66 -60.32
C ILE A 36 -6.53 18.98 -58.88
N CYS A 37 -6.68 20.27 -58.57
CA CYS A 37 -7.19 20.74 -57.28
C CYS A 37 -8.72 20.59 -57.22
N ILE A 38 -9.23 19.93 -56.18
CA ILE A 38 -10.65 19.66 -55.96
C ILE A 38 -11.08 19.99 -54.53
N GLU A 39 -12.38 20.26 -54.34
CA GLU A 39 -12.94 20.65 -53.04
C GLU A 39 -13.09 19.48 -52.07
N SER A 40 -13.36 18.28 -52.60
CA SER A 40 -13.53 17.05 -51.82
C SER A 40 -13.03 15.84 -52.60
N CYS A 41 -12.48 14.86 -51.90
CA CYS A 41 -11.98 13.64 -52.53
C CYS A 41 -13.13 12.79 -53.10
N PRO A 42 -12.96 12.18 -54.29
CA PRO A 42 -13.99 11.34 -54.89
C PRO A 42 -14.12 10.00 -54.14
N SER A 43 -15.25 9.31 -54.32
CA SER A 43 -15.54 8.06 -53.60
C SER A 43 -14.52 6.94 -53.87
N ASN A 44 -13.95 6.90 -55.08
CA ASN A 44 -12.93 5.94 -55.47
C ASN A 44 -11.52 6.29 -54.96
N ALA A 45 -11.30 7.49 -54.43
CA ALA A 45 -10.04 7.92 -53.82
C ALA A 45 -10.30 8.72 -52.55
N SER A 46 -11.06 8.11 -51.63
CA SER A 46 -11.60 8.78 -50.44
C SER A 46 -10.59 9.02 -49.32
N LYS A 47 -9.36 8.50 -49.44
CA LYS A 47 -8.30 8.67 -48.44
C LYS A 47 -7.43 9.87 -48.80
N VAL A 48 -6.95 10.58 -47.79
CA VAL A 48 -6.15 11.80 -47.92
C VAL A 48 -4.76 11.53 -47.38
N ASP A 49 -3.76 11.63 -48.23
CA ASP A 49 -2.36 11.51 -47.86
C ASP A 49 -1.68 12.87 -47.87
N GLU A 50 -1.07 13.27 -46.75
CA GLU A 50 -0.24 14.47 -46.70
C GLU A 50 1.15 14.15 -47.25
N GLN A 51 1.48 14.76 -48.38
CA GLN A 51 2.74 14.58 -49.08
C GLN A 51 3.53 15.88 -49.12
N HIS A 52 4.85 15.74 -49.09
CA HIS A 52 5.79 16.84 -49.25
C HIS A 52 6.35 16.83 -50.67
N HIS A 53 6.20 17.94 -51.39
CA HIS A 53 6.83 18.17 -52.69
C HIS A 53 7.62 19.48 -52.61
N ASP A 54 8.95 19.38 -52.63
CA ASP A 54 9.89 20.47 -52.37
C ASP A 54 9.59 21.20 -51.04
N LEU A 55 9.20 22.48 -51.11
CA LEU A 55 8.89 23.33 -49.96
C LEU A 55 7.39 23.33 -49.60
N TYR A 56 6.55 22.57 -50.31
CA TYR A 56 5.10 22.64 -50.17
C TYR A 56 4.49 21.32 -49.68
N ARG A 57 3.49 21.44 -48.80
CA ARG A 57 2.63 20.34 -48.38
C ARG A 57 1.43 20.25 -49.30
N ARG A 58 1.05 19.04 -49.70
CA ARG A 58 -0.15 18.76 -50.50
C ARG A 58 -0.98 17.67 -49.84
N LEU A 59 -2.30 17.82 -49.93
CA LEU A 59 -3.26 16.82 -49.48
C LEU A 59 -3.73 16.04 -50.70
N VAL A 60 -3.21 14.84 -50.91
CA VAL A 60 -3.46 14.04 -52.10
C VAL A 60 -4.57 13.03 -51.84
N CYS A 61 -5.59 13.00 -52.69
CA CYS A 61 -6.63 11.98 -52.65
C CYS A 61 -6.10 10.67 -53.24
N THR A 62 -6.20 9.58 -52.49
CA THR A 62 -5.74 8.25 -52.85
C THR A 62 -6.80 7.20 -52.51
N ASP A 63 -6.79 6.07 -53.21
CA ASP A 63 -7.65 4.92 -52.96
C ASP A 63 -7.16 4.11 -51.75
N LYS A 64 -5.84 3.96 -51.62
CA LYS A 64 -5.14 3.30 -50.51
C LYS A 64 -4.08 4.22 -49.92
N CYS A 65 -3.89 4.15 -48.61
CA CYS A 65 -2.73 4.79 -47.98
C CYS A 65 -1.42 4.12 -48.43
N PRO A 66 -0.31 4.88 -48.48
CA PRO A 66 1.04 4.33 -48.65
C PRO A 66 1.33 3.20 -47.65
N ASP A 67 2.19 2.25 -48.03
CA ASP A 67 2.47 1.06 -47.21
C ASP A 67 3.15 1.37 -45.86
N ASP A 68 3.74 2.57 -45.71
CA ASP A 68 4.35 3.09 -44.48
C ASP A 68 3.39 3.94 -43.63
N LYS A 69 2.11 4.05 -44.01
CA LYS A 69 1.10 4.85 -43.31
C LYS A 69 -0.13 4.03 -42.92
N PHE A 70 -0.83 4.53 -41.91
CA PHE A 70 -2.04 3.93 -41.35
C PHE A 70 -3.26 4.78 -41.63
N ILE A 71 -4.44 4.15 -41.66
CA ILE A 71 -5.71 4.83 -41.90
C ILE A 71 -6.24 5.40 -40.57
N TYR A 72 -6.52 6.71 -40.52
CA TYR A 72 -7.25 7.35 -39.42
C TYR A 72 -8.43 8.15 -39.98
N GLY A 73 -9.62 7.53 -39.95
CA GLY A 73 -10.81 8.06 -40.63
C GLY A 73 -10.61 8.10 -42.15
N THR A 74 -10.52 9.32 -42.71
CA THR A 74 -10.21 9.55 -44.12
C THR A 74 -8.74 9.90 -44.37
N ASN A 75 -7.91 10.06 -43.35
CA ASN A 75 -6.52 10.50 -43.53
C ASN A 75 -5.54 9.33 -43.42
N CYS A 76 -4.42 9.43 -44.13
CA CYS A 76 -3.26 8.57 -44.00
C CYS A 76 -2.25 9.22 -43.05
N VAL A 77 -1.93 8.53 -41.95
CA VAL A 77 -1.07 9.05 -40.88
C VAL A 77 0.10 8.09 -40.62
N SER A 78 1.29 8.62 -40.38
CA SER A 78 2.45 7.78 -40.04
C SER A 78 2.37 7.18 -38.64
N ASN A 79 1.59 7.80 -37.74
CA ASN A 79 1.33 7.31 -36.39
C ASN A 79 -0.11 7.65 -35.99
N CYS A 80 -0.72 6.85 -35.13
CA CYS A 80 -2.06 7.13 -34.62
C CYS A 80 -2.06 8.42 -33.78
N PRO A 81 -2.80 9.47 -34.19
CA PRO A 81 -2.65 10.82 -33.62
C PRO A 81 -3.34 10.99 -32.27
N ASN A 82 -4.32 10.15 -31.96
CA ASN A 82 -5.09 10.23 -30.73
C ASN A 82 -4.46 9.29 -29.67
N PRO A 83 -4.22 9.76 -28.43
CA PRO A 83 -3.68 8.90 -27.37
C PRO A 83 -4.54 7.66 -27.09
N ASN A 84 -5.86 7.72 -27.38
CA ASN A 84 -6.82 6.63 -27.16
C ASN A 84 -7.01 5.74 -28.40
N THR A 85 -6.22 5.91 -29.45
CA THR A 85 -6.23 5.02 -30.62
C THR A 85 -4.95 4.22 -30.73
N ALA A 86 -5.11 3.02 -31.28
CA ALA A 86 -4.07 2.04 -31.45
C ALA A 86 -4.19 1.40 -32.83
N LEU A 87 -3.10 0.79 -33.27
CA LEU A 87 -3.03 0.13 -34.56
C LEU A 87 -3.78 -1.22 -34.52
N HIS A 88 -4.68 -1.41 -35.46
CA HIS A 88 -5.32 -2.69 -35.73
C HIS A 88 -5.51 -2.86 -37.24
N ARG A 89 -4.89 -3.88 -37.83
CA ARG A 89 -5.02 -4.22 -39.27
C ARG A 89 -4.78 -3.03 -40.22
N GLY A 90 -3.80 -2.17 -39.91
CA GLY A 90 -3.46 -1.01 -40.74
C GLY A 90 -4.31 0.24 -40.47
N GLU A 91 -5.23 0.19 -39.50
CA GLU A 91 -6.08 1.32 -39.13
C GLU A 91 -5.82 1.75 -37.68
N CYS A 92 -5.95 3.05 -37.44
CA CYS A 92 -5.92 3.66 -36.12
C CYS A 92 -7.34 3.72 -35.57
N ILE A 93 -7.65 2.81 -34.65
CA ILE A 93 -8.98 2.67 -34.07
C ILE A 93 -8.91 2.65 -32.54
N GLN A 94 -10.05 2.82 -31.89
CA GLN A 94 -10.14 2.64 -30.45
C GLN A 94 -10.43 1.16 -30.14
N CYS A 95 -9.52 0.45 -29.49
CA CYS A 95 -9.64 -1.00 -29.28
C CYS A 95 -10.94 -1.41 -28.57
N SER A 96 -11.41 -0.59 -27.62
CA SER A 96 -12.64 -0.86 -26.87
C SER A 96 -13.90 -0.88 -27.74
N GLN A 97 -13.91 -0.16 -28.88
CA GLN A 97 -15.05 -0.15 -29.81
C GLN A 97 -15.22 -1.49 -30.54
N ILE A 98 -14.15 -2.28 -30.62
CA ILE A 98 -14.15 -3.60 -31.26
C ILE A 98 -13.97 -4.74 -30.25
N GLY A 99 -14.10 -4.45 -28.95
CA GLY A 99 -13.97 -5.43 -27.87
C GLY A 99 -12.54 -5.97 -27.66
N LEU A 100 -11.51 -5.21 -28.06
CA LEU A 100 -10.10 -5.54 -27.87
C LEU A 100 -9.45 -4.64 -26.81
N TYR A 101 -8.23 -5.00 -26.40
CA TYR A 101 -7.43 -4.26 -25.41
C TYR A 101 -6.26 -3.54 -26.07
N GLU A 102 -5.91 -2.35 -25.58
CA GLU A 102 -4.70 -1.65 -25.99
C GLU A 102 -3.47 -2.18 -25.25
N GLU A 103 -2.47 -2.65 -26.01
CA GLU A 103 -1.15 -3.03 -25.51
C GLU A 103 -0.08 -2.46 -26.46
N ASN A 104 0.83 -1.62 -25.94
CA ASN A 104 1.91 -0.99 -26.72
C ASN A 104 1.45 -0.36 -28.05
N LYS A 105 0.34 0.40 -28.03
CA LYS A 105 -0.26 1.04 -29.22
C LYS A 105 -0.76 0.07 -30.29
N THR A 106 -1.05 -1.17 -29.92
CA THR A 106 -1.73 -2.16 -30.78
C THR A 106 -2.96 -2.73 -30.07
N CYS A 107 -3.95 -3.18 -30.85
CA CYS A 107 -5.11 -3.86 -30.28
C CYS A 107 -4.89 -5.38 -30.21
N VAL A 108 -4.98 -5.95 -29.01
CA VAL A 108 -4.78 -7.37 -28.72
C VAL A 108 -6.04 -8.02 -28.15
N ASN A 109 -6.20 -9.33 -28.36
CA ASN A 109 -7.31 -10.10 -27.80
C ASN A 109 -7.19 -10.31 -26.29
N ASN A 110 -5.97 -10.57 -25.81
CA ASN A 110 -5.66 -10.83 -24.42
C ASN A 110 -4.39 -10.07 -24.04
N CYS A 111 -4.32 -9.61 -22.79
CA CYS A 111 -3.13 -8.95 -22.24
C CYS A 111 -2.06 -9.97 -21.83
N SER A 112 -0.80 -9.59 -21.98
CA SER A 112 0.34 -10.45 -21.64
C SER A 112 0.45 -10.70 -20.13
N VAL A 113 0.09 -9.71 -19.30
CA VAL A 113 0.24 -9.78 -17.84
C VAL A 113 -1.10 -9.53 -17.14
N VAL A 114 -1.59 -8.29 -17.13
CA VAL A 114 -2.88 -7.93 -16.51
C VAL A 114 -3.65 -6.94 -17.37
N ARG A 115 -4.97 -6.95 -17.21
CA ARG A 115 -5.88 -5.97 -17.81
C ARG A 115 -6.52 -5.08 -16.75
N PHE A 116 -6.65 -3.81 -17.07
CA PHE A 116 -7.44 -2.87 -16.29
C PHE A 116 -8.21 -1.96 -17.23
N LYS A 117 -9.54 -2.00 -17.17
CA LYS A 117 -10.42 -1.38 -18.16
C LYS A 117 -10.08 -1.91 -19.56
N ASP A 118 -9.87 -1.03 -20.52
CA ASP A 118 -9.63 -1.37 -21.93
C ASP A 118 -8.14 -1.45 -22.29
N HIS A 119 -7.25 -1.52 -21.29
CA HIS A 119 -5.79 -1.46 -21.47
C HIS A 119 -5.08 -2.61 -20.76
N CYS A 120 -3.97 -3.02 -21.36
CA CYS A 120 -3.03 -3.97 -20.80
C CYS A 120 -1.92 -3.25 -20.03
N TYR A 121 -1.55 -3.81 -18.88
CA TYR A 121 -0.49 -3.26 -18.04
C TYR A 121 0.45 -4.38 -17.59
N ASN A 122 1.70 -4.00 -17.32
CA ASN A 122 2.68 -4.89 -16.69
C ASN A 122 2.43 -5.07 -15.19
N SER A 123 1.70 -4.13 -14.57
CA SER A 123 1.33 -4.18 -13.15
C SER A 123 0.01 -3.46 -12.94
N CYS A 124 -0.76 -3.88 -11.94
CA CYS A 124 -1.97 -3.16 -11.59
C CYS A 124 -1.67 -1.76 -11.05
N PRO A 125 -2.52 -0.77 -11.36
CA PRO A 125 -2.38 0.57 -10.82
C PRO A 125 -2.69 0.59 -9.32
N LYS A 126 -2.23 1.64 -8.61
CA LYS A 126 -2.28 1.72 -7.14
C LYS A 126 -3.71 1.65 -6.58
N ASP A 127 -4.67 2.20 -7.31
CA ASP A 127 -6.11 2.22 -6.98
C ASP A 127 -6.80 0.87 -7.24
N ALA A 128 -6.20 0.00 -8.06
CA ALA A 128 -6.71 -1.33 -8.38
C ALA A 128 -5.64 -2.43 -8.19
N LYS A 129 -4.91 -2.37 -7.08
CA LYS A 129 -3.67 -3.16 -6.86
C LYS A 129 -3.83 -4.69 -6.82
N TYR A 130 -5.05 -5.23 -6.75
CA TYR A 130 -5.26 -6.67 -6.61
C TYR A 130 -5.60 -7.32 -7.95
N VAL A 131 -5.01 -8.48 -8.24
CA VAL A 131 -5.24 -9.24 -9.48
C VAL A 131 -6.18 -10.40 -9.23
N TYR A 132 -7.24 -10.51 -10.03
CA TYR A 132 -8.09 -11.70 -10.07
C TYR A 132 -8.37 -12.11 -11.51
N ASN A 133 -8.00 -13.33 -11.89
CA ASN A 133 -8.13 -13.85 -13.26
C ASN A 133 -7.54 -12.91 -14.34
N GLY A 134 -6.36 -12.34 -14.06
CA GLY A 134 -5.68 -11.40 -14.95
C GLY A 134 -6.31 -10.00 -15.01
N ILE A 135 -7.26 -9.67 -14.14
CA ILE A 135 -7.93 -8.36 -14.08
C ILE A 135 -7.56 -7.64 -12.78
N CYS A 136 -7.30 -6.34 -12.86
CA CYS A 136 -7.03 -5.50 -11.69
C CYS A 136 -8.32 -5.03 -10.99
N PHE A 137 -8.33 -5.10 -9.66
CA PHE A 137 -9.43 -4.72 -8.77
C PHE A 137 -8.93 -3.90 -7.57
N ALA A 138 -9.79 -2.99 -7.08
CA ALA A 138 -9.53 -2.21 -5.87
C ALA A 138 -9.57 -3.06 -4.59
N SER A 139 -10.33 -4.15 -4.59
CA SER A 139 -10.41 -5.13 -3.51
C SER A 139 -10.67 -6.52 -4.08
N CYS A 140 -10.27 -7.55 -3.34
CA CYS A 140 -10.53 -8.92 -3.77
C CYS A 140 -12.03 -9.25 -3.73
N PRO A 141 -12.54 -9.99 -4.73
CA PRO A 141 -13.95 -10.35 -4.78
C PRO A 141 -14.31 -11.36 -3.69
N PRO A 142 -15.59 -11.45 -3.28
CA PRO A 142 -16.01 -12.31 -2.16
C PRO A 142 -15.69 -13.81 -2.36
N ASN A 143 -15.66 -14.29 -3.60
CA ASN A 143 -15.35 -15.68 -3.95
C ASN A 143 -13.84 -16.00 -3.95
N ALA A 144 -12.98 -14.98 -3.89
CA ALA A 144 -11.53 -15.09 -3.83
C ALA A 144 -10.95 -14.03 -2.88
N SER A 145 -11.46 -14.01 -1.65
CA SER A 145 -11.21 -12.94 -0.67
C SER A 145 -9.81 -12.93 -0.06
N LYS A 146 -8.99 -13.96 -0.32
CA LYS A 146 -7.63 -14.06 0.22
C LYS A 146 -6.63 -13.45 -0.74
N VAL A 147 -5.57 -12.88 -0.21
CA VAL A 147 -4.51 -12.20 -0.96
C VAL A 147 -3.23 -13.01 -0.83
N ASP A 148 -2.65 -13.37 -1.96
CA ASP A 148 -1.33 -13.99 -2.04
C ASP A 148 -0.35 -13.03 -2.72
N GLU A 149 0.76 -12.76 -2.04
CA GLU A 149 1.85 -11.97 -2.64
C GLU A 149 2.73 -12.91 -3.45
N GLN A 150 2.78 -12.65 -4.76
CA GLN A 150 3.60 -13.39 -5.70
C GLN A 150 4.75 -12.50 -6.15
N HIS A 151 5.96 -12.98 -5.92
CA HIS A 151 7.19 -12.36 -6.38
C HIS A 151 7.62 -13.07 -7.66
N SER A 152 7.45 -12.40 -8.81
CA SER A 152 8.10 -12.78 -10.06
C SER A 152 9.27 -11.83 -10.30
N GLU A 153 10.31 -12.26 -11.03
CA GLU A 153 11.68 -11.67 -11.13
C GLU A 153 11.79 -10.14 -11.19
N GLN A 154 10.72 -9.41 -11.55
CA GLN A 154 10.68 -7.95 -11.63
C GLN A 154 9.41 -7.30 -11.05
N LEU A 155 8.45 -8.08 -10.53
CA LEU A 155 7.11 -7.61 -10.16
C LEU A 155 6.58 -8.31 -8.91
N ASN A 156 6.14 -7.49 -7.94
CA ASN A 156 5.35 -7.94 -6.80
C ASN A 156 3.87 -7.73 -7.13
N ILE A 157 3.12 -8.82 -7.22
CA ILE A 157 1.70 -8.78 -7.57
C ILE A 157 0.88 -9.37 -6.42
N LEU A 158 -0.19 -8.67 -6.04
CA LEU A 158 -1.15 -9.13 -5.04
C LEU A 158 -2.27 -9.89 -5.74
N VAL A 159 -2.26 -11.22 -5.67
CA VAL A 159 -3.22 -12.08 -6.36
C VAL A 159 -4.35 -12.48 -5.43
N CYS A 160 -5.58 -12.25 -5.85
CA CYS A 160 -6.78 -12.72 -5.15
C CYS A 160 -6.99 -14.21 -5.41
N ILE A 161 -7.10 -14.99 -4.34
CA ILE A 161 -7.27 -16.44 -4.41
C ILE A 161 -8.34 -16.91 -3.42
N LYS A 162 -8.91 -18.09 -3.69
CA LYS A 162 -9.92 -18.71 -2.82
C LYS A 162 -9.31 -19.43 -1.62
N THR A 163 -8.15 -20.06 -1.83
CA THR A 163 -7.46 -20.87 -0.83
C THR A 163 -5.98 -20.61 -0.93
N CYS A 164 -5.30 -20.42 0.21
CA CYS A 164 -3.85 -20.24 0.21
C CYS A 164 -3.15 -21.49 -0.35
N PRO A 165 -2.01 -21.32 -1.02
CA PRO A 165 -1.11 -22.42 -1.38
C PRO A 165 -0.77 -23.30 -0.16
N SER A 166 -0.49 -24.58 -0.40
CA SER A 166 -0.24 -25.57 0.66
C SER A 166 0.98 -25.28 1.54
N ASP A 167 1.92 -24.52 1.02
CA ASP A 167 3.16 -24.06 1.67
C ASP A 167 3.01 -22.73 2.42
N LYS A 168 1.80 -22.15 2.44
CA LYS A 168 1.51 -20.87 3.10
C LYS A 168 0.44 -21.00 4.17
N PHE A 169 0.43 -20.04 5.09
CA PHE A 169 -0.51 -19.92 6.19
C PHE A 169 -1.41 -18.70 6.01
N LEU A 170 -2.67 -18.82 6.42
CA LEU A 170 -3.61 -17.70 6.41
C LEU A 170 -3.42 -16.82 7.66
N PHE A 171 -3.07 -15.55 7.45
CA PHE A 171 -3.04 -14.51 8.48
C PHE A 171 -3.99 -13.37 8.08
N GLY A 172 -5.12 -13.25 8.78
CA GLY A 172 -6.20 -12.36 8.36
C GLY A 172 -6.77 -12.81 7.02
N ASN A 173 -6.64 -11.98 5.99
CA ASN A 173 -6.94 -12.31 4.60
C ASN A 173 -5.69 -12.52 3.73
N HIS A 174 -4.48 -12.52 4.29
CA HIS A 174 -3.23 -12.69 3.55
C HIS A 174 -2.69 -14.12 3.70
N CYS A 175 -2.14 -14.66 2.62
CA CYS A 175 -1.37 -15.88 2.62
C CYS A 175 0.11 -15.53 2.85
N VAL A 176 0.68 -15.99 3.96
CA VAL A 176 2.05 -15.68 4.39
C VAL A 176 2.88 -16.96 4.49
N HIS A 177 4.17 -16.88 4.20
CA HIS A 177 5.08 -18.04 4.34
C HIS A 177 5.35 -18.40 5.79
N SER A 178 5.38 -17.40 6.67
CA SER A 178 5.61 -17.56 8.10
C SER A 178 4.60 -16.73 8.87
N CYS A 179 4.11 -17.30 9.98
CA CYS A 179 3.20 -16.58 10.84
C CYS A 179 3.92 -15.46 11.61
N PRO A 180 3.31 -14.26 11.71
CA PRO A 180 3.92 -13.15 12.45
C PRO A 180 3.90 -13.40 13.96
N ASP A 181 4.75 -12.71 14.71
CA ASP A 181 4.93 -12.90 16.17
C ASP A 181 3.61 -12.85 16.96
N SER A 182 2.68 -11.97 16.57
CA SER A 182 1.37 -11.84 17.21
C SER A 182 0.48 -13.08 17.05
N LYS A 183 0.72 -13.91 16.03
CA LYS A 183 -0.02 -15.14 15.71
C LYS A 183 0.91 -16.28 15.26
N ARG A 184 2.00 -16.50 15.99
CA ARG A 184 3.12 -17.37 15.59
C ARG A 184 2.81 -18.86 15.40
N LEU A 185 1.62 -19.35 15.78
CA LEU A 185 1.29 -20.79 15.66
C LEU A 185 0.68 -21.14 14.30
N PRO A 186 1.36 -21.96 13.48
CA PRO A 186 0.76 -22.51 12.27
C PRO A 186 -0.11 -23.73 12.62
N ILE A 187 -1.42 -23.57 12.69
CA ILE A 187 -2.37 -24.66 12.97
C ILE A 187 -3.39 -24.72 11.83
N GLN A 188 -3.54 -25.91 11.23
CA GLN A 188 -4.49 -26.15 10.13
C GLN A 188 -4.40 -25.09 9.01
N SER A 189 -3.17 -24.76 8.59
CA SER A 189 -2.88 -23.74 7.56
C SER A 189 -3.34 -22.33 7.91
N LYS A 190 -3.52 -22.01 9.20
CA LYS A 190 -3.84 -20.67 9.71
C LYS A 190 -2.82 -20.26 10.77
N CYS A 191 -2.57 -18.96 10.84
CA CYS A 191 -1.79 -18.35 11.91
C CYS A 191 -2.69 -18.05 13.10
N MET A 192 -2.39 -18.68 14.24
CA MET A 192 -3.13 -18.54 15.49
C MET A 192 -2.26 -17.92 16.58
N ALA A 193 -2.88 -17.17 17.48
CA ALA A 193 -2.22 -16.66 18.67
C ALA A 193 -2.14 -17.76 19.75
N CYS A 194 -1.13 -17.71 20.63
CA CYS A 194 -0.98 -18.69 21.71
C CYS A 194 -2.25 -18.80 22.58
N HIS A 195 -2.88 -17.66 22.88
CA HIS A 195 -4.08 -17.64 23.73
C HIS A 195 -5.30 -18.31 23.09
N GLU A 196 -5.39 -18.31 21.75
CA GLU A 196 -6.49 -18.97 21.01
C GLU A 196 -6.46 -20.49 21.19
N VAL A 197 -5.32 -21.05 21.63
CA VAL A 197 -5.16 -22.48 21.94
C VAL A 197 -4.87 -22.74 23.42
N GLY A 198 -5.13 -21.77 24.29
CA GLY A 198 -4.94 -21.91 25.73
C GLY A 198 -3.48 -21.94 26.19
N LYS A 199 -2.56 -21.34 25.43
CA LYS A 199 -1.13 -21.24 25.76
C LYS A 199 -0.69 -19.79 25.97
N TYR A 200 0.50 -19.62 26.55
CA TYR A 200 1.13 -18.31 26.75
C TYR A 200 2.22 -18.05 25.70
N ASP A 201 2.35 -16.81 25.25
CA ASP A 201 3.43 -16.38 24.33
C ASP A 201 4.67 -15.97 25.14
N ASP A 202 5.77 -16.71 25.03
CA ASP A 202 7.04 -16.38 25.71
C ASP A 202 7.95 -15.41 24.91
N GLY A 203 7.46 -14.91 23.78
CA GLY A 203 8.23 -14.08 22.84
C GLY A 203 8.95 -14.87 21.77
N SER A 204 9.16 -16.18 21.96
CA SER A 204 9.78 -17.10 20.99
C SER A 204 8.83 -18.21 20.51
N LYS A 205 8.07 -18.81 21.43
CA LYS A 205 7.18 -19.95 21.23
C LYS A 205 5.96 -19.85 22.16
N CYS A 206 5.00 -20.72 21.93
CA CYS A 206 3.90 -20.88 22.86
C CYS A 206 4.24 -21.95 23.91
N VAL A 207 4.08 -21.59 25.17
CA VAL A 207 4.35 -22.45 26.33
C VAL A 207 3.07 -22.72 27.11
N ASP A 208 2.98 -23.88 27.75
CA ASP A 208 1.82 -24.22 28.59
C ASP A 208 1.82 -23.39 29.88
N GLU A 209 3.00 -23.05 30.40
CA GLU A 209 3.19 -22.20 31.58
C GLU A 209 4.36 -21.24 31.39
N CYS A 210 4.23 -20.03 31.94
CA CYS A 210 5.32 -19.06 31.94
C CYS A 210 6.36 -19.40 33.02
N PRO A 211 7.67 -19.37 32.70
CA PRO A 211 8.73 -19.68 33.68
C PRO A 211 8.75 -18.73 34.89
N ASP A 212 8.54 -17.43 34.63
CA ASP A 212 8.65 -16.38 35.64
C ASP A 212 7.26 -15.79 35.96
N LEU A 213 6.87 -14.78 35.18
CA LEU A 213 5.63 -14.02 35.34
C LEU A 213 4.78 -14.11 34.08
N ARG A 214 3.47 -14.03 34.26
CA ARG A 214 2.52 -13.86 33.16
C ARG A 214 1.82 -12.50 33.24
N ASN A 215 1.68 -11.86 32.09
CA ASN A 215 0.82 -10.71 31.91
C ASN A 215 -0.22 -11.05 30.85
N GLU A 216 -1.48 -11.22 31.27
CA GLU A 216 -2.55 -11.76 30.43
C GLU A 216 -2.13 -13.09 29.77
N TYR A 217 -1.87 -13.06 28.47
CA TYR A 217 -1.51 -14.22 27.65
C TYR A 217 -0.04 -14.23 27.21
N ARG A 218 0.79 -13.35 27.77
CA ARG A 218 2.23 -13.25 27.47
C ARG A 218 3.06 -13.56 28.71
N CYS A 219 4.18 -14.24 28.52
CA CYS A 219 5.20 -14.34 29.55
C CYS A 219 6.03 -13.07 29.54
N VAL A 220 6.31 -12.56 30.73
CA VAL A 220 7.15 -11.37 30.92
C VAL A 220 8.35 -11.75 31.79
N SER A 221 9.53 -11.25 31.42
CA SER A 221 10.78 -11.59 32.09
C SER A 221 10.94 -10.76 33.35
N LYS A 222 10.83 -11.39 34.52
CA LYS A 222 11.05 -10.83 35.88
C LYS A 222 10.22 -9.62 36.31
N TYR A 223 9.80 -8.76 35.39
CA TYR A 223 9.13 -7.50 35.66
C TYR A 223 7.82 -7.39 34.88
N CYS A 224 6.81 -6.83 35.52
CA CYS A 224 5.55 -6.48 34.91
C CYS A 224 5.69 -5.17 34.12
N PRO A 225 4.91 -4.99 33.04
CA PRO A 225 4.78 -3.69 32.37
C PRO A 225 4.42 -2.55 33.33
N GLN A 226 4.71 -1.31 32.93
CA GLN A 226 4.53 -0.13 33.78
C GLN A 226 3.13 -0.08 34.40
N ASN A 227 3.07 0.32 35.68
CA ASN A 227 1.86 0.47 36.50
C ASN A 227 1.13 -0.83 36.88
N LEU A 228 1.67 -2.00 36.54
CA LEU A 228 1.15 -3.29 37.01
C LEU A 228 1.93 -3.78 38.22
N LYS A 229 1.23 -4.48 39.13
CA LYS A 229 1.79 -5.08 40.34
C LYS A 229 1.91 -6.59 40.17
N ILE A 230 2.96 -7.21 40.75
CA ILE A 230 3.06 -8.66 40.81
C ILE A 230 2.08 -9.18 41.86
N PHE A 231 1.26 -10.16 41.51
CA PHE A 231 0.48 -10.95 42.45
C PHE A 231 0.36 -12.39 41.95
N ASN A 232 0.83 -13.36 42.75
CA ASN A 232 0.76 -14.80 42.43
C ASN A 232 1.25 -15.11 41.00
N LYS A 233 2.49 -14.71 40.69
CA LYS A 233 3.15 -14.81 39.37
C LYS A 233 2.40 -14.15 38.20
N THR A 234 1.41 -13.30 38.47
CA THR A 234 0.61 -12.61 37.48
C THR A 234 0.76 -11.10 37.64
N CYS A 235 0.69 -10.35 36.55
CA CYS A 235 0.66 -8.89 36.58
C CYS A 235 -0.78 -8.40 36.68
N VAL A 236 -1.10 -7.64 37.74
CA VAL A 236 -2.45 -7.13 38.01
C VAL A 236 -2.47 -5.61 38.07
N PRO A 237 -3.55 -4.95 37.60
CA PRO A 237 -3.66 -3.49 37.69
C PRO A 237 -3.80 -3.04 39.14
N ASP A 238 -4.51 -3.80 39.99
CA ASP A 238 -4.71 -3.51 41.41
C ASP A 238 -4.55 -4.75 42.27
N CYS A 239 -4.14 -4.54 43.51
CA CYS A 239 -3.94 -5.62 44.46
C CYS A 239 -5.27 -6.17 44.98
N PRO A 240 -5.45 -7.50 45.00
CA PRO A 240 -6.70 -8.10 45.45
C PRO A 240 -6.87 -7.97 46.97
N ALA A 241 -8.11 -8.08 47.45
CA ALA A 241 -8.44 -7.92 48.87
C ALA A 241 -7.70 -8.86 49.83
N MET A 242 -7.22 -10.01 49.35
CA MET A 242 -6.39 -10.94 50.14
C MET A 242 -4.94 -10.47 50.32
N ALA A 243 -4.47 -9.58 49.45
CA ALA A 243 -3.13 -9.00 49.49
C ALA A 243 -3.18 -7.50 49.13
N PRO A 244 -3.89 -6.66 49.91
CA PRO A 244 -4.27 -5.32 49.49
C PRO A 244 -3.10 -4.31 49.51
N PHE A 245 -1.98 -4.68 50.13
CA PHE A 245 -0.85 -3.78 50.33
C PHE A 245 0.15 -3.87 49.18
N VAL A 246 0.73 -2.72 48.82
CA VAL A 246 1.75 -2.61 47.78
C VAL A 246 3.13 -2.53 48.42
N SER A 247 4.04 -3.40 48.03
CA SER A 247 5.46 -3.38 48.40
C SER A 247 6.32 -2.99 47.20
N ASP A 248 7.35 -2.18 47.43
CA ASP A 248 8.34 -1.80 46.41
C ASP A 248 9.54 -2.76 46.45
N ILE A 249 9.71 -3.52 45.38
CA ILE A 249 10.87 -4.36 45.11
C ILE A 249 11.88 -3.51 44.35
N THR A 250 12.85 -2.96 45.08
CA THR A 250 14.00 -2.29 44.48
C THR A 250 15.12 -3.30 44.22
N SER A 251 15.36 -3.60 42.95
CA SER A 251 16.51 -4.41 42.52
C SER A 251 17.37 -3.58 41.57
N GLY A 252 18.29 -2.78 42.15
CA GLY A 252 19.15 -1.88 41.39
C GLY A 252 18.41 -0.65 40.89
N TYR A 253 18.39 -0.44 39.56
CA TYR A 253 17.78 0.75 38.92
C TYR A 253 16.30 0.57 38.53
N LEU A 254 15.70 -0.59 38.77
CA LEU A 254 14.30 -0.88 38.46
C LEU A 254 13.50 -1.00 39.76
N SER A 255 12.49 -0.13 39.91
CA SER A 255 11.45 -0.22 40.95
C SER A 255 10.27 -1.02 40.42
N GLN A 256 9.80 -2.00 41.18
CA GLN A 256 8.62 -2.79 40.82
C GLN A 256 7.71 -2.98 42.03
N PHE A 257 6.41 -3.00 41.78
CA PHE A 257 5.41 -3.21 42.83
C PHE A 257 4.96 -4.67 42.92
N GLU A 258 4.85 -5.20 44.14
CA GLU A 258 4.26 -6.50 44.46
C GLU A 258 3.14 -6.36 45.50
N CYS A 259 2.09 -7.16 45.35
CA CYS A 259 0.97 -7.22 46.29
C CYS A 259 1.28 -8.21 47.41
N VAL A 260 1.16 -7.77 48.67
CA VAL A 260 1.48 -8.57 49.87
C VAL A 260 0.30 -8.65 50.83
N GLU A 261 0.16 -9.79 51.52
CA GLU A 261 -0.93 -10.05 52.49
C GLU A 261 -0.82 -9.20 53.75
N SER A 262 0.40 -8.78 54.11
CA SER A 262 0.65 -7.93 55.27
C SER A 262 1.90 -7.07 55.06
N PHE A 263 1.96 -5.93 55.74
CA PHE A 263 3.18 -5.13 55.81
C PHE A 263 4.30 -5.99 56.42
N SER A 264 5.35 -6.26 55.64
CA SER A 264 6.57 -6.86 56.19
C SER A 264 7.22 -5.85 57.15
N ILE A 265 7.02 -6.08 58.45
CA ILE A 265 7.49 -5.26 59.58
C ILE A 265 9.03 -5.08 59.61
N ASN A 266 9.79 -5.75 58.75
CA ASN A 266 11.25 -5.58 58.68
C ASN A 266 11.68 -4.14 58.29
N VAL A 267 10.86 -3.38 57.57
CA VAL A 267 11.10 -1.94 57.35
C VAL A 267 10.80 -1.12 58.61
N VAL A 268 9.79 -1.53 59.38
CA VAL A 268 9.43 -0.90 60.66
C VAL A 268 10.54 -1.11 61.70
N PHE A 269 11.24 -2.25 61.69
CA PHE A 269 12.42 -2.43 62.55
C PHE A 269 13.57 -1.52 62.14
N GLY A 270 13.80 -1.28 60.84
CA GLY A 270 14.80 -0.31 60.36
C GLY A 270 14.48 1.11 60.83
N VAL A 271 13.23 1.56 60.69
CA VAL A 271 12.78 2.89 61.15
C VAL A 271 12.80 2.97 62.68
N ARG A 272 12.37 1.94 63.40
CA ARG A 272 12.45 1.90 64.87
C ARG A 272 13.90 1.89 65.37
N VAL A 273 14.82 1.19 64.71
CA VAL A 273 16.25 1.19 65.03
C VAL A 273 16.89 2.55 64.70
N LEU A 274 16.53 3.18 63.58
CA LEU A 274 17.01 4.52 63.22
C LEU A 274 16.45 5.59 64.17
N CYS A 275 15.17 5.52 64.54
CA CYS A 275 14.56 6.36 65.58
C CYS A 275 15.21 6.15 66.94
N HIS A 276 15.47 4.89 67.34
CA HIS A 276 16.21 4.61 68.57
C HIS A 276 17.66 5.13 68.52
N TYR A 277 18.34 5.01 67.38
CA TYR A 277 19.71 5.52 67.20
C TYR A 277 19.77 7.05 67.21
N ILE A 278 18.82 7.73 66.58
CA ILE A 278 18.68 9.20 66.60
C ILE A 278 18.36 9.68 68.03
N LYS A 279 17.45 8.98 68.73
CA LYS A 279 17.14 9.25 70.15
C LYS A 279 18.39 9.11 71.03
N MET A 280 19.16 8.03 70.86
CA MET A 280 20.41 7.82 71.61
C MET A 280 21.51 8.85 71.28
N ARG A 281 21.56 9.40 70.06
CA ARG A 281 22.50 10.48 69.71
C ARG A 281 22.07 11.85 70.24
N LEU A 282 20.77 12.13 70.31
CA LEU A 282 20.24 13.38 70.84
C LEU A 282 20.38 13.48 72.37
N ASP A 283 20.26 12.36 73.10
CA ASP A 283 20.43 12.32 74.57
C ASP A 283 21.86 12.66 75.03
N LYS A 284 22.88 12.60 74.15
CA LYS A 284 24.26 13.05 74.45
C LYS A 284 24.50 14.55 74.28
N LYS A 285 23.52 15.32 73.80
CA LYS A 285 23.59 16.79 73.70
C LYS A 285 22.44 17.41 74.50
N GLN A 286 22.70 17.70 75.78
CA GLN A 286 21.72 18.36 76.64
C GLN A 286 21.34 19.79 76.19
N ARG A 287 20.04 20.07 76.33
CA ARG A 287 19.33 21.37 76.32
C ARG A 287 19.32 22.13 75.00
N ILE A 288 18.18 22.08 74.30
CA ILE A 288 17.28 23.21 74.00
C ILE A 288 15.99 22.65 73.32
N VAL A 289 14.86 22.91 73.98
CA VAL A 289 13.46 23.12 73.52
C VAL A 289 12.99 22.52 72.17
N ARG A 290 11.88 21.76 72.24
CA ARG A 290 10.95 21.30 71.19
C ARG A 290 11.52 20.42 70.07
N SER A 291 11.49 19.09 70.28
CA SER A 291 11.41 18.14 69.16
C SER A 291 10.64 16.84 69.49
N GLU A 292 9.68 16.89 70.42
CA GLU A 292 8.85 15.71 70.73
C GLU A 292 7.75 15.44 69.69
N ASN A 293 7.51 16.35 68.73
CA ASN A 293 6.40 16.23 67.77
C ASN A 293 6.80 15.85 66.33
N ALA A 294 8.08 15.58 66.04
CA ALA A 294 8.52 15.31 64.66
C ALA A 294 8.57 13.82 64.29
N CYS A 295 8.80 12.90 65.24
CA CYS A 295 8.81 11.46 64.92
C CYS A 295 7.45 10.78 65.11
N PHE A 296 6.55 11.33 65.94
CA PHE A 296 5.24 10.73 66.20
C PHE A 296 4.17 11.10 65.16
N THR A 297 4.36 12.17 64.39
CA THR A 297 3.37 12.63 63.41
C THR A 297 3.44 11.89 62.07
N GLU A 298 4.52 11.17 61.77
CA GLU A 298 4.56 10.26 60.61
C GLU A 298 4.02 8.85 60.93
N GLU A 299 4.10 8.36 62.17
CA GLU A 299 3.49 7.06 62.55
C GLU A 299 1.96 7.15 62.65
N VAL A 300 1.39 8.28 63.09
CA VAL A 300 -0.07 8.44 63.23
C VAL A 300 -0.76 8.64 61.88
N ASN A 301 -0.14 9.35 60.93
CA ASN A 301 -0.68 9.50 59.57
C ASN A 301 -0.66 8.21 58.73
N LEU A 302 0.21 7.25 59.07
CA LEU A 302 0.23 5.92 58.42
C LEU A 302 -0.79 4.94 59.01
N LEU A 303 -1.19 5.14 60.27
CA LEU A 303 -2.25 4.35 60.93
C LEU A 303 -3.66 4.84 60.58
N GLU A 304 -3.88 6.14 60.36
CA GLU A 304 -5.20 6.66 59.92
C GLU A 304 -5.56 6.27 58.47
N ILE A 305 -4.58 5.86 57.64
CA ILE A 305 -4.84 5.32 56.29
C ILE A 305 -5.24 3.82 56.32
N ILE A 306 -5.08 3.14 57.46
CA ILE A 306 -5.37 1.70 57.61
C ILE A 306 -6.82 1.43 58.10
N GLU A 307 -7.58 2.45 58.52
CA GLU A 307 -8.95 2.30 59.06
C GLU A 307 -10.09 2.95 58.22
N THR A 308 -9.90 3.13 56.91
CA THR A 308 -10.99 3.47 55.95
C THR A 308 -10.88 2.67 54.67
#